data_AF-A0A7X9FA13-F1
#
_entry.id   AF-A0A7X9FA13-F1
#
_cell.length_a   1.000
_cell.length_b   1.000
_cell.length_c   1.000
_cell.angle_alpha   90.00
_cell.angle_beta   90.00
_cell.angle_gamma   90.00
#
_symmetry.space_group_name_H-M   'P 1'
#
loop_
_entity.id
_entity.type
_entity.pdbx_description
1 polymer ?
#
loop_
_entity_poly.entity_id
_entity_poly.type
_entity_poly.pdbx_seq_one_letter_code
_entity_poly.pdbx_strand_id
1 'polypeptide(L)'
;MEKSIKGTRTEQNLLKAFAGESQAKNRYEFAAKVAREEGYEQIAAIFMETAAQEQSHAKKFFSFLEGGMVEITASYPAGKTGTTAENLEYAAAGEHEEWSELYPEFARIAEEEGFKQVATAFKAVCVS
;
A
#
# COMPACT_ATOMS: atom_id res chain seq x y z
N MET A 1 3.17 5.65 29.18
CA MET A 1 4.07 5.48 28.03
C MET A 1 3.37 4.56 27.07
N GLU A 2 3.18 4.98 25.82
CA GLU A 2 2.68 4.06 24.79
C GLU A 2 3.68 2.90 24.62
N LYS A 3 3.15 1.72 24.35
CA LYS A 3 3.95 0.53 24.08
C LYS A 3 4.73 0.76 22.79
N SER A 4 6.06 0.58 22.82
CA SER A 4 6.89 0.71 21.62
C SER A 4 6.62 -0.43 20.65
N ILE A 5 6.69 -0.12 19.36
CA ILE A 5 6.53 -1.08 18.26
C ILE A 5 7.84 -1.77 17.89
N LYS A 6 8.99 -1.28 18.37
CA LYS A 6 10.31 -1.79 17.98
C LYS A 6 10.47 -3.29 18.26
N GLY A 7 10.96 -4.02 17.26
CA GLY A 7 11.20 -5.46 17.30
C GLY A 7 9.95 -6.32 17.17
N THR A 8 8.77 -5.72 16.93
CA THR A 8 7.51 -6.45 16.79
C THR A 8 7.24 -6.86 15.34
N ARG A 9 6.28 -7.77 15.14
CA ARG A 9 5.81 -8.10 13.79
C ARG A 9 5.04 -6.93 13.19
N THR A 10 4.36 -6.14 14.02
CA THR A 10 3.65 -4.94 13.56
C THR A 10 4.61 -3.89 12.97
N GLU A 11 5.81 -3.72 13.54
CA GLU A 11 6.84 -2.82 12.95
C GLU A 11 7.25 -3.28 11.54
N GLN A 12 7.51 -4.58 11.39
CA GLN A 12 7.86 -5.15 10.09
C GLN A 12 6.71 -5.01 9.09
N ASN A 13 5.47 -5.26 9.52
CA ASN A 13 4.29 -5.15 8.67
C ASN A 13 4.03 -3.70 8.24
N LEU A 14 4.22 -2.72 9.12
CA LEU A 14 4.15 -1.30 8.76
C LEU A 14 5.19 -0.94 7.71
N LEU A 15 6.43 -1.45 7.84
CA LEU A 15 7.47 -1.16 6.85
C LEU A 15 7.21 -1.89 5.51
N LYS A 16 6.68 -3.11 5.54
CA LYS A 16 6.23 -3.83 4.33
C LYS A 16 5.10 -3.08 3.62
N ALA A 17 4.09 -2.63 4.37
CA ALA A 17 3.00 -1.82 3.83
C ALA A 17 3.53 -0.53 3.22
N PHE A 18 4.36 0.24 3.94
CA PHE A 18 5.00 1.44 3.41
C PHE A 18 5.76 1.18 2.10
N ALA A 19 6.51 0.08 2.02
CA ALA A 19 7.24 -0.30 0.81
C ALA A 19 6.30 -0.71 -0.34
N GLY A 20 5.22 -1.44 -0.06
CA GLY A 20 4.19 -1.82 -1.03
C GLY A 20 3.47 -0.60 -1.61
N GLU A 21 2.94 0.24 -0.73
CA GLU A 21 2.22 1.49 -1.04
C GLU A 21 3.08 2.47 -1.85
N SER A 22 4.35 2.63 -1.46
CA SER A 22 5.30 3.48 -2.20
C SER A 22 5.54 2.97 -3.62
N GLN A 23 5.54 1.64 -3.81
CA GLN A 23 5.69 1.04 -5.13
C GLN A 23 4.37 1.12 -5.93
N ALA A 24 3.22 0.91 -5.30
CA ALA A 24 1.89 1.04 -5.92
C ALA A 24 1.67 2.44 -6.47
N LYS A 25 1.93 3.47 -5.64
CA LYS A 25 1.95 4.89 -6.02
C LYS A 25 2.74 5.15 -7.31
N ASN A 26 3.96 4.60 -7.43
CA ASN A 26 4.76 4.76 -8.64
C ASN A 26 4.19 3.99 -9.84
N ARG A 27 3.68 2.76 -9.64
CA ARG A 27 3.04 1.98 -10.73
C ARG A 27 1.81 2.69 -11.28
N TYR A 28 1.00 3.30 -10.43
CA TYR A 28 -0.16 4.09 -10.84
C TYR A 28 0.24 5.36 -11.61
N GLU A 29 1.30 6.07 -11.21
CA GLU A 29 1.83 7.18 -12.02
C GLU A 29 2.30 6.71 -13.41
N PHE A 30 2.92 5.53 -13.52
CA PHE A 30 3.33 4.96 -14.80
C PHE A 30 2.13 4.57 -15.65
N ALA A 31 1.11 3.94 -15.05
CA ALA A 31 -0.14 3.59 -15.73
C ALA A 31 -0.91 4.83 -16.20
N ALA A 32 -0.92 5.90 -15.41
CA ALA A 32 -1.53 7.18 -15.78
C ALA A 32 -0.87 7.77 -17.03
N LYS A 33 0.46 7.68 -17.13
CA LYS A 33 1.20 8.12 -18.31
C LYS A 33 0.79 7.33 -19.55
N VAL A 34 0.71 6.00 -19.46
CA VAL A 34 0.26 5.14 -20.57
C VAL A 34 -1.17 5.46 -20.98
N ALA A 35 -2.08 5.61 -20.01
CA ALA A 35 -3.47 5.97 -20.28
C ALA A 35 -3.59 7.30 -21.04
N ARG A 36 -2.76 8.30 -20.69
CA ARG A 36 -2.70 9.55 -21.43
C ARG A 36 -2.18 9.38 -22.87
N GLU A 37 -1.11 8.60 -23.04
CA GLU A 37 -0.53 8.32 -24.37
C GLU A 37 -1.51 7.55 -25.29
N GLU A 38 -2.37 6.70 -24.71
CA GLU A 38 -3.43 5.99 -25.43
C GLU A 38 -4.72 6.82 -25.61
N GLY A 39 -4.77 8.05 -25.10
CA GLY A 39 -5.90 8.99 -25.27
C GLY A 39 -7.01 8.87 -24.21
N TYR A 40 -6.79 8.10 -23.14
CA TYR A 40 -7.75 7.91 -22.05
C TYR A 40 -7.51 8.89 -20.89
N GLU A 41 -7.76 10.19 -21.11
CA GLU A 41 -7.49 11.24 -20.11
C GLU A 41 -8.23 11.04 -18.78
N GLN A 42 -9.48 10.56 -18.82
CA GLN A 42 -10.23 10.29 -17.59
C GLN A 42 -9.61 9.14 -16.79
N ILE A 43 -9.14 8.09 -17.45
CA ILE A 43 -8.49 6.95 -16.80
C ILE A 43 -7.13 7.38 -16.25
N ALA A 44 -6.39 8.20 -16.98
CA ALA A 44 -5.14 8.79 -16.50
C ALA A 44 -5.36 9.62 -15.21
N ALA A 45 -6.45 10.40 -15.14
CA ALA A 45 -6.80 11.17 -13.95
C ALA A 45 -7.13 10.26 -12.75
N ILE A 46 -7.87 9.17 -12.98
CA ILE A 46 -8.20 8.18 -11.94
C ILE A 46 -6.92 7.54 -11.40
N PHE A 47 -6.00 7.07 -12.26
CA PHE A 47 -4.73 6.53 -11.80
C PHE A 47 -3.91 7.53 -10.97
N MET A 48 -3.92 8.81 -11.33
CA MET A 48 -3.23 9.85 -10.54
C MET A 48 -3.91 10.11 -9.19
N GLU A 49 -5.24 10.02 -9.11
CA GLU A 49 -5.98 10.10 -7.86
C GLU A 49 -5.65 8.92 -6.95
N THR A 50 -5.67 7.69 -7.49
CA THR A 50 -5.28 6.48 -6.76
C THR A 50 -3.82 6.56 -6.29
N ALA A 51 -2.89 7.04 -7.12
CA ALA A 51 -1.51 7.27 -6.70
C ALA A 51 -1.39 8.23 -5.50
N ALA A 52 -2.26 9.24 -5.41
CA ALA A 52 -2.32 10.17 -4.28
C ALA A 52 -2.94 9.54 -3.01
N GLN A 53 -3.86 8.59 -3.19
CA GLN A 53 -4.41 7.78 -2.10
C GLN A 53 -3.31 6.87 -1.50
N GLU A 54 -2.57 6.13 -2.33
CA GLU A 54 -1.45 5.30 -1.83
C GLU A 54 -0.35 6.11 -1.16
N GLN A 55 -0.09 7.33 -1.64
CA GLN A 55 0.80 8.24 -0.94
C GLN A 55 0.29 8.57 0.48
N SER A 56 -1.02 8.73 0.64
CA SER A 56 -1.65 9.02 1.92
C SER A 56 -1.61 7.79 2.84
N HIS A 57 -1.83 6.59 2.31
CA HIS A 57 -1.67 5.31 3.02
C HIS A 57 -0.23 5.11 3.49
N ALA A 58 0.74 5.21 2.57
CA ALA A 58 2.16 5.15 2.86
C ALA A 58 2.56 6.13 3.97
N LYS A 59 2.12 7.39 3.86
CA LYS A 59 2.40 8.43 4.87
C LYS A 59 1.82 8.05 6.23
N LYS A 60 0.61 7.49 6.27
CA LYS A 60 -0.03 7.05 7.51
C LYS A 60 0.74 5.89 8.15
N PHE A 61 1.08 4.86 7.39
CA PHE A 61 1.86 3.73 7.92
C PHE A 61 3.26 4.15 8.39
N PHE A 62 3.95 4.97 7.60
CA PHE A 62 5.26 5.50 7.96
C PHE A 62 5.23 6.32 9.26
N SER A 63 4.14 7.04 9.53
CA SER A 63 4.01 7.84 10.76
C SER A 63 3.97 7.05 12.06
N PHE A 64 3.71 5.73 12.01
CA PHE A 64 3.73 4.85 13.17
C PHE A 64 5.12 4.27 13.48
N LEU A 65 6.08 4.41 12.57
CA LEU A 65 7.44 3.88 12.76
C LEU A 65 8.26 4.81 13.67
N GLU A 66 9.07 4.21 14.54
CA GLU A 66 9.87 4.92 15.56
C GLU A 66 11.32 5.17 15.13
N GLY A 67 11.62 5.01 13.84
CA GLY A 67 12.93 5.22 13.24
C GLY A 67 13.98 4.13 13.55
N GLY A 68 15.04 4.11 12.74
CA GLY A 68 16.07 3.07 12.74
C GLY A 68 16.03 2.24 11.45
N MET A 69 16.84 1.18 11.42
CA MET A 69 16.87 0.23 10.31
C MET A 69 16.08 -1.02 10.70
N VAL A 70 15.13 -1.42 9.86
CA VAL A 70 14.35 -2.64 10.01
C VAL A 70 14.49 -3.42 8.71
N GLU A 71 14.87 -4.69 8.83
CA GLU A 71 14.93 -5.61 7.70
C GLU A 71 13.53 -6.21 7.44
N ILE A 72 13.14 -6.26 6.17
CA ILE A 72 11.90 -6.91 5.73
C ILE A 72 12.19 -7.88 4.58
N THR A 73 11.45 -8.99 4.55
CA THR A 73 11.36 -9.88 3.40
C THR A 73 9.93 -9.84 2.87
N ALA A 74 9.79 -9.47 1.59
CA ALA A 74 8.50 -9.37 0.90
C ALA A 74 8.72 -9.55 -0.61
N SER A 75 7.65 -9.98 -1.29
CA SER A 75 7.60 -10.07 -2.76
C SER A 75 6.84 -8.87 -3.31
N TYR A 76 7.25 -8.39 -4.48
CA TYR A 76 6.59 -7.26 -5.14
C TYR A 76 6.45 -7.54 -6.65
N PRO A 77 5.49 -6.90 -7.34
CA PRO A 77 5.39 -6.98 -8.78
C PRO A 77 6.69 -6.54 -9.47
N ALA A 78 7.33 -7.46 -10.19
CA ALA A 78 8.59 -7.22 -10.89
C ALA A 78 8.37 -6.64 -12.30
N GLY A 79 7.52 -5.60 -12.39
CA GLY A 79 7.03 -5.09 -13.66
C GLY A 79 6.14 -6.10 -14.42
N LYS A 80 5.70 -5.80 -15.64
CA LYS A 80 5.95 -4.60 -16.46
C LYS A 80 4.74 -3.68 -16.51
N THR A 81 4.93 -2.42 -16.90
CA THR A 81 3.83 -1.56 -17.34
C THR A 81 3.30 -2.07 -18.68
N GLY A 82 2.00 -2.34 -18.75
CA GLY A 82 1.28 -2.80 -19.95
C GLY A 82 0.46 -1.70 -20.60
N THR A 83 -0.49 -2.09 -21.44
CA THR A 83 -1.57 -1.24 -21.98
C THR A 83 -2.47 -0.71 -20.85
N THR A 84 -3.31 0.29 -21.12
CA THR A 84 -4.26 0.80 -20.10
C THR A 84 -5.15 -0.30 -19.54
N ALA A 85 -5.64 -1.20 -20.39
CA ALA A 85 -6.50 -2.31 -19.96
C ALA A 85 -5.75 -3.28 -19.02
N GLU A 86 -4.54 -3.72 -19.39
CA GLU A 86 -3.71 -4.58 -18.54
C GLU A 86 -3.37 -3.89 -17.21
N ASN A 87 -3.06 -2.60 -17.23
CA ASN A 87 -2.75 -1.84 -16.02
C ASN A 87 -3.96 -1.72 -15.08
N LEU A 88 -5.18 -1.61 -15.61
CA LEU A 88 -6.41 -1.64 -14.80
C LEU A 88 -6.64 -3.02 -14.18
N GLU A 89 -6.37 -4.10 -14.91
CA GLU A 89 -6.44 -5.46 -14.37
C GLU A 89 -5.40 -5.67 -13.25
N TYR A 90 -4.16 -5.19 -13.44
CA TYR A 90 -3.12 -5.25 -12.42
C TYR A 90 -3.46 -4.41 -11.19
N ALA A 91 -4.06 -3.22 -11.38
CA ALA A 91 -4.56 -2.40 -10.29
C ALA A 91 -5.61 -3.15 -9.48
N ALA A 92 -6.66 -3.65 -10.15
CA ALA A 92 -7.74 -4.37 -9.49
C ALA A 92 -7.26 -5.63 -8.74
N ALA A 93 -6.30 -6.36 -9.31
CA ALA A 93 -5.73 -7.54 -8.67
C ALA A 93 -4.90 -7.18 -7.42
N GLY A 94 -4.08 -6.13 -7.50
CA GLY A 94 -3.28 -5.63 -6.38
C GLY A 94 -4.15 -5.16 -5.22
N GLU A 95 -5.13 -4.30 -5.51
CA GLU A 95 -6.10 -3.83 -4.51
C GLU A 95 -6.83 -5.01 -3.85
N HIS A 96 -7.24 -6.01 -4.66
CA HIS A 96 -7.91 -7.20 -4.14
C HIS A 96 -7.08 -7.98 -3.13
N GLU A 97 -5.80 -8.24 -3.44
CA GLU A 97 -4.87 -8.90 -2.51
C GLU A 97 -4.72 -8.10 -1.20
N GLU A 98 -4.62 -6.78 -1.31
CA GLU A 98 -4.45 -5.88 -0.17
C GLU A 98 -5.64 -5.91 0.79
N TRP A 99 -6.87 -5.75 0.29
CA TRP A 99 -8.05 -5.70 1.16
C TRP A 99 -8.57 -7.07 1.60
N SER A 100 -8.33 -8.14 0.82
CA SER A 100 -8.88 -9.47 1.14
C SER A 100 -7.95 -10.33 1.99
N GLU A 101 -6.63 -10.13 1.90
CA GLU A 101 -5.65 -10.99 2.58
C GLU A 101 -4.65 -10.16 3.42
N LEU A 102 -3.93 -9.23 2.79
CA LEU A 102 -2.74 -8.61 3.40
C LEU A 102 -3.07 -7.73 4.62
N TYR A 103 -3.91 -6.71 4.43
CA TYR A 103 -4.23 -5.77 5.50
C TYR A 103 -5.12 -6.33 6.61
N PRO A 104 -6.07 -7.26 6.34
CA PRO A 104 -6.74 -8.00 7.40
C PRO A 104 -5.78 -8.75 8.32
N GLU A 105 -4.76 -9.42 7.75
CA GLU A 105 -3.75 -10.15 8.52
C GLU A 105 -2.85 -9.19 9.31
N PHE A 106 -2.41 -8.09 8.70
CA PHE A 106 -1.62 -7.08 9.40
C PHE A 106 -2.40 -6.43 10.55
N ALA A 107 -3.68 -6.17 10.36
CA ALA A 107 -4.55 -5.66 11.40
C ALA A 107 -4.72 -6.65 12.55
N ARG A 108 -4.91 -7.95 12.25
CA ARG A 108 -5.01 -9.02 13.25
C ARG A 108 -3.74 -9.09 14.10
N ILE A 109 -2.56 -9.09 13.48
CA ILE A 109 -1.27 -9.10 14.18
C ILE A 109 -1.11 -7.86 15.07
N ALA A 110 -1.49 -6.68 14.57
CA ALA A 110 -1.46 -5.45 15.34
C ALA A 110 -2.38 -5.51 16.57
N GLU A 111 -3.58 -6.11 16.46
CA GLU A 111 -4.48 -6.32 17.60
C GLU A 111 -3.90 -7.29 18.63
N GLU A 112 -3.34 -8.42 18.18
CA GLU A 112 -2.69 -9.40 19.04
C GLU A 112 -1.52 -8.80 19.83
N GLU A 113 -0.75 -7.92 19.19
CA GLU A 113 0.37 -7.23 19.81
C GLU A 113 -0.07 -5.98 20.60
N GLY A 114 -1.36 -5.63 20.60
CA GLY A 114 -1.96 -4.56 21.40
C GLY A 114 -1.92 -3.16 20.76
N PHE A 115 -1.58 -3.05 19.48
CA PHE A 115 -1.48 -1.81 18.71
C PHE A 115 -2.81 -1.47 18.01
N LYS A 116 -3.86 -1.20 18.80
CA LYS A 116 -5.23 -0.95 18.29
C LYS A 116 -5.33 0.16 17.23
N GLN A 117 -4.55 1.23 17.37
CA GLN A 117 -4.55 2.33 16.40
C GLN A 117 -3.95 1.91 15.05
N VAL A 118 -2.91 1.08 15.07
CA VAL A 118 -2.28 0.53 13.86
C VAL A 118 -3.24 -0.45 13.19
N ALA A 119 -3.88 -1.33 13.96
CA ALA A 119 -4.90 -2.24 13.43
C ALA A 119 -6.06 -1.50 12.74
N THR A 120 -6.51 -0.40 13.35
CA THR A 120 -7.55 0.45 12.77
C THR A 120 -7.08 1.10 11.47
N ALA A 121 -5.82 1.53 11.41
CA ALA A 121 -5.25 2.11 10.19
C ALA A 121 -5.20 1.09 9.04
N PHE A 122 -4.78 -0.16 9.29
CA PHE A 122 -4.82 -1.21 8.27
C PHE A 122 -6.25 -1.52 7.80
N LYS A 123 -7.21 -1.62 8.72
CA LYS A 123 -8.62 -1.85 8.37
C LYS A 123 -9.26 -0.71 7.56
N ALA A 124 -8.80 0.52 7.75
CA ALA A 124 -9.32 1.68 7.03
C ALA A 124 -8.94 1.68 5.54
N VAL A 125 -7.82 1.04 5.18
CA VAL A 125 -7.40 0.86 3.77
C VAL A 125 -8.21 -0.24 3.08
N CYS A 126 -8.73 -1.23 3.82
CA CYS A 126 -9.59 -2.27 3.24
C CYS A 126 -10.96 -1.78 2.71
N VAL A 127 -11.31 -0.51 2.91
CA VAL A 127 -12.63 0.06 2.58
C VAL A 127 -12.55 1.34 1.73
N SER A 128 -11.34 1.73 1.32
CA SER A 128 -11.10 2.83 0.36
C SER A 128 -11.25 2.35 -1.08
#